data_AF-A0A956DEF9-F1
#
_entry.id   AF-A0A956DEF9-F1
#
_cell.length_a   1.000
_cell.length_b   1.000
_cell.length_c   1.000
_cell.angle_alpha   90.00
_cell.angle_beta   90.00
_cell.angle_gamma   90.00
#
_symmetry.space_group_name_H-M   'P 1'
#
loop_
_entity.id
_entity.type
_entity.pdbx_description
1 polymer ?
#
loop_
_entity_poly.entity_id
_entity_poly.type
_entity_poly.pdbx_seq_one_letter_code
_entity_poly.pdbx_strand_id
1 'polypeptide(L)'
;MSTKRFFALFVALAMVGCGDDDGMIEVDGGPIGTDGDVMLPDSGPLPDGGPGMCSDGRAITLTAGTQQITGDTTSAPSTRVLGEGCGGEPVGQELLAFQIPGSGEVGVSFSLANDGTDFDTTVEVRPAGCDDVTDALCFDDVSLFEVRSEGSFIAEGGETVYVIVTGYDAEALGPWAMDVNVVVNPTAPVLTSGTALRVDEERVDLSLVGTDADGDASYFAAAFLDESGNPIGLDLDE
;
A
#
# COMPACT_ATOMS: atom_id res chain seq x y z
N MET A 1 -51.25 9.04 -3.52
CA MET A 1 -50.01 9.33 -4.26
C MET A 1 -48.87 9.29 -3.26
N SER A 2 -48.10 8.20 -3.26
CA SER A 2 -47.02 7.95 -2.29
C SER A 2 -45.72 8.49 -2.86
N THR A 3 -45.22 9.58 -2.28
CA THR A 3 -43.98 10.24 -2.65
C THR A 3 -42.80 9.36 -2.21
N LYS A 4 -42.21 8.60 -3.14
CA LYS A 4 -40.95 7.89 -2.88
C LYS A 4 -39.83 8.93 -2.86
N ARG A 5 -39.21 9.12 -1.69
CA ARG A 5 -37.98 9.91 -1.54
C ARG A 5 -36.81 9.03 -1.96
N PHE A 6 -36.15 9.40 -3.04
CA PHE A 6 -34.84 8.84 -3.42
C PHE A 6 -33.80 9.45 -2.48
N PHE A 7 -33.13 8.61 -1.69
CA PHE A 7 -31.86 8.98 -1.08
C PHE A 7 -30.77 8.61 -2.09
N ALA A 8 -30.09 9.62 -2.63
CA ALA A 8 -28.85 9.42 -3.37
C ALA A 8 -27.75 9.26 -2.33
N LEU A 9 -27.18 8.05 -2.24
CA LEU A 9 -25.96 7.78 -1.49
C LEU A 9 -24.80 8.27 -2.35
N PHE A 10 -24.18 9.37 -1.94
CA PHE A 10 -22.87 9.77 -2.47
C PHE A 10 -21.84 8.84 -1.83
N VAL A 11 -21.39 7.84 -2.57
CA VAL A 11 -20.15 7.13 -2.25
C VAL A 11 -19.03 8.05 -2.71
N ALA A 12 -18.30 8.63 -1.76
CA ALA A 12 -17.08 9.36 -2.05
C ALA A 12 -16.07 8.33 -2.58
N LEU A 13 -15.74 8.48 -3.87
CA LEU A 13 -14.75 7.67 -4.54
C LEU A 13 -13.37 8.17 -4.11
N ALA A 14 -12.74 7.50 -3.14
CA ALA A 14 -11.31 7.66 -2.92
C ALA A 14 -10.61 6.84 -4.01
N MET A 15 -10.45 7.44 -5.20
CA MET A 15 -9.37 7.01 -6.07
C MET A 15 -8.10 7.50 -5.36
N VAL A 16 -7.37 6.58 -4.75
CA VAL A 16 -5.98 6.81 -4.34
C VAL A 16 -5.21 6.93 -5.65
N GLY A 17 -5.26 8.13 -6.24
CA GLY A 17 -4.34 8.53 -7.28
C GLY A 17 -3.06 8.91 -6.58
N CYS A 18 -1.96 8.25 -6.95
CA CYS A 18 -0.62 8.75 -6.67
C CYS A 18 -0.54 10.11 -7.38
N GLY A 19 -0.71 11.20 -6.64
CA GLY A 19 -0.60 12.55 -7.18
C GLY A 19 0.88 12.92 -7.21
N ASP A 20 1.55 12.59 -8.31
CA ASP A 20 2.92 13.01 -8.55
C ASP A 20 2.93 14.52 -8.89
N ASP A 21 3.14 15.38 -7.88
CA ASP A 21 3.52 16.77 -8.09
C ASP A 21 4.95 16.94 -7.57
N ASP A 22 5.95 16.74 -8.45
CA ASP A 22 7.26 17.41 -8.34
C ASP A 22 8.19 17.17 -9.56
N GLY A 23 8.31 18.21 -10.37
CA GLY A 23 9.61 18.79 -10.74
C GLY A 23 10.70 17.90 -11.37
N MET A 24 10.77 17.95 -12.70
CA MET A 24 11.95 17.66 -13.52
C MET A 24 13.31 17.99 -12.85
N ILE A 25 14.13 16.97 -12.55
CA ILE A 25 15.56 17.13 -12.25
C ILE A 25 16.42 16.37 -13.27
N GLU A 26 17.30 17.13 -13.93
CA GLU A 26 18.29 16.63 -14.88
C GLU A 26 19.38 15.84 -14.16
N VAL A 27 19.67 14.65 -14.71
CA VAL A 27 20.75 13.75 -14.28
C VAL A 27 22.07 14.19 -14.94
N ASP A 28 23.08 14.52 -14.14
CA ASP A 28 24.47 14.66 -14.60
C ASP A 28 25.42 13.80 -13.74
N GLY A 29 26.31 13.06 -14.41
CA GLY A 29 26.88 11.81 -13.91
C GLY A 29 28.30 11.86 -13.33
N GLY A 30 28.49 11.13 -12.21
CA GLY A 30 29.71 10.40 -11.78
C GLY A 30 30.99 11.19 -11.42
N PRO A 31 32.06 10.56 -10.89
CA PRO A 31 32.27 9.11 -10.67
C PRO A 31 32.87 8.68 -9.29
N ILE A 32 32.65 7.39 -8.96
CA ILE A 32 33.52 6.32 -8.38
C ILE A 32 34.62 6.68 -7.35
N GLY A 33 34.58 6.01 -6.18
CA GLY A 33 35.73 5.74 -5.30
C GLY A 33 35.41 4.75 -4.15
N THR A 34 35.76 3.46 -4.29
CA THR A 34 36.84 2.69 -3.58
C THR A 34 36.61 2.25 -2.13
N ASP A 35 36.44 0.92 -1.99
CA ASP A 35 36.98 -0.06 -1.03
C ASP A 35 37.31 0.34 0.43
N GLY A 36 36.68 -0.38 1.37
CA GLY A 36 37.08 -0.41 2.78
C GLY A 36 36.38 -1.53 3.58
N ASP A 37 36.86 -2.76 3.43
CA ASP A 37 36.47 -3.92 4.24
C ASP A 37 36.71 -3.67 5.74
N VAL A 38 35.66 -3.79 6.55
CA VAL A 38 35.73 -3.84 8.02
C VAL A 38 35.11 -5.15 8.49
N MET A 39 35.97 -6.07 8.94
CA MET A 39 35.53 -7.31 9.60
C MET A 39 34.99 -7.01 10.99
N LEU A 40 33.69 -7.26 11.21
CA LEU A 40 33.06 -7.27 12.53
C LEU A 40 32.96 -8.70 13.08
N PRO A 41 33.07 -8.89 14.41
CA PRO A 41 33.06 -10.20 15.04
C PRO A 41 31.68 -10.87 15.06
N ASP A 42 31.74 -12.17 14.77
CA ASP A 42 30.72 -13.21 14.80
C ASP A 42 29.74 -13.08 15.99
N SER A 43 28.51 -12.68 15.66
CA SER A 43 27.35 -12.77 16.53
C SER A 43 26.65 -14.07 16.19
N GLY A 44 26.47 -14.94 17.17
CA GLY A 44 25.95 -16.30 16.99
C GLY A 44 24.61 -16.36 16.23
N PRO A 45 24.24 -17.56 15.73
CA PRO A 45 23.17 -17.71 14.75
C PRO A 45 21.84 -17.19 15.31
N LEU A 46 21.36 -16.11 14.68
CA LEU A 46 19.95 -15.73 14.72
C LEU A 46 19.12 -16.94 14.26
N PRO A 47 17.90 -17.13 14.79
CA PRO A 47 16.99 -18.14 14.26
C PRO A 47 16.88 -17.92 12.75
N ASP A 48 17.25 -18.97 11.99
CA ASP A 48 17.28 -19.00 10.53
C ASP A 48 15.93 -18.50 10.02
N GLY A 49 15.88 -17.23 9.62
CA GLY A 49 14.72 -16.66 8.95
C GLY A 49 14.46 -17.57 7.77
N GLY A 50 13.23 -18.05 7.62
CA GLY A 50 12.87 -18.92 6.50
C GLY A 50 13.41 -18.33 5.19
N PRO A 51 13.82 -19.18 4.23
CA PRO A 51 14.42 -18.73 2.99
C PRO A 51 13.52 -17.65 2.34
N GLY A 52 14.03 -16.42 2.26
CA GLY A 52 13.33 -15.30 1.63
C GLY A 52 13.04 -14.08 2.52
N MET A 53 13.33 -14.08 3.82
CA MET A 53 13.19 -12.87 4.65
C MET A 53 14.40 -11.92 4.52
N CYS A 54 14.14 -10.64 4.27
CA CYS A 54 15.14 -9.59 4.49
C CYS A 54 15.60 -9.62 5.95
N SER A 55 16.91 -9.69 6.19
CA SER A 55 17.49 -9.91 7.52
C SER A 55 17.25 -8.76 8.52
N ASP A 56 16.89 -7.58 8.01
CA ASP A 56 16.56 -6.37 8.76
C ASP A 56 15.04 -6.13 8.88
N GLY A 57 14.22 -6.98 8.26
CA GLY A 57 12.76 -6.90 8.36
C GLY A 57 12.26 -7.35 9.73
N ARG A 58 11.42 -6.51 10.38
CA ARG A 58 10.75 -6.87 11.63
C ARG A 58 9.58 -7.80 11.33
N ALA A 59 9.72 -9.07 11.70
CA ALA A 59 8.67 -10.06 11.56
C ALA A 59 7.44 -9.74 12.43
N ILE A 60 6.26 -9.62 11.82
CA ILE A 60 4.98 -9.42 12.50
C ILE A 60 4.00 -10.52 12.10
N THR A 61 3.51 -11.28 13.07
CA THR A 61 2.43 -12.24 12.82
C THR A 61 1.09 -11.51 12.94
N LEU A 62 0.35 -11.43 11.84
CA LEU A 62 -0.99 -10.84 11.86
C LEU A 62 -2.02 -11.84 12.38
N THR A 63 -3.05 -11.32 13.05
CA THR A 63 -4.17 -12.11 13.58
C THR A 63 -5.48 -11.59 13.00
N ALA A 64 -6.46 -12.45 12.79
CA ALA A 64 -7.79 -12.02 12.33
C ALA A 64 -8.42 -11.00 13.30
N GLY A 65 -9.05 -9.97 12.74
CA GLY A 65 -9.62 -8.83 13.47
C GLY A 65 -8.69 -7.63 13.55
N THR A 66 -9.01 -6.71 14.46
CA THR A 66 -8.27 -5.46 14.66
C THR A 66 -7.10 -5.64 15.61
N GLN A 67 -5.94 -5.09 15.24
CA GLN A 67 -4.74 -5.03 16.06
C GLN A 67 -3.97 -3.74 15.79
N GLN A 68 -3.10 -3.35 16.72
CA GLN A 68 -2.23 -2.19 16.54
C GLN A 68 -0.77 -2.65 16.49
N ILE A 69 -0.03 -2.07 15.55
CA ILE A 69 1.42 -2.26 15.38
C ILE A 69 2.07 -0.89 15.59
N THR A 70 3.21 -0.83 16.27
CA THR A 70 3.91 0.43 16.54
C THR A 70 5.36 0.36 16.08
N GLY A 71 5.95 1.49 15.73
CA GLY A 71 7.37 1.59 15.40
C GLY A 71 7.88 3.03 15.51
N ASP A 72 9.07 3.27 14.99
CA ASP A 72 9.75 4.56 14.98
C ASP A 72 10.76 4.65 13.81
N THR A 73 10.41 5.45 12.80
CA THR A 73 11.24 5.65 11.60
C THR A 73 12.54 6.38 11.89
N THR A 74 12.66 7.10 13.02
CA THR A 74 13.92 7.77 13.42
C THR A 74 15.03 6.79 13.78
N SER A 75 14.64 5.55 14.14
CA SER A 75 15.54 4.48 14.58
C SER A 75 15.78 3.41 13.50
N ALA A 76 15.23 3.63 12.31
CA ALA A 76 15.28 2.68 11.21
C ALA A 76 16.72 2.39 10.76
N PRO A 77 17.07 1.11 10.55
CA PRO A 77 18.45 0.69 10.30
C PRO A 77 18.94 0.95 8.87
N SER A 78 18.03 1.15 7.91
CA SER A 78 18.33 1.21 6.48
C SER A 78 17.26 1.98 5.70
N THR A 79 17.61 2.38 4.49
CA THR A 79 16.67 2.86 3.46
C THR A 79 16.73 1.95 2.24
N ARG A 80 15.63 1.86 1.52
CA ARG A 80 15.47 1.11 0.27
C ARG A 80 14.90 2.01 -0.80
N VAL A 81 15.16 1.64 -2.06
CA VAL A 81 14.47 2.22 -3.21
C VAL A 81 13.00 1.89 -3.09
N LEU A 82 12.13 2.90 -3.11
CA LEU A 82 10.68 2.74 -3.12
C LEU A 82 10.16 2.46 -4.53
N GLY A 83 8.95 1.91 -4.62
CA GLY A 83 8.21 1.77 -5.87
C GLY A 83 7.84 3.12 -6.49
N GLU A 84 7.49 3.09 -7.78
CA GLU A 84 6.94 4.27 -8.46
C GLU A 84 5.64 4.70 -7.78
N GLY A 85 5.49 6.00 -7.49
CA GLY A 85 4.31 6.57 -6.81
C GLY A 85 4.33 6.53 -5.27
N CYS A 86 5.40 6.03 -4.64
CA CYS A 86 5.54 5.95 -3.17
C CYS A 86 6.22 7.18 -2.54
N GLY A 87 6.10 8.37 -3.16
CA GLY A 87 6.64 9.60 -2.60
C GLY A 87 8.18 9.73 -2.68
N GLY A 88 8.70 10.75 -2.00
CA GLY A 88 10.01 11.39 -2.25
C GLY A 88 11.28 10.62 -1.85
N GLU A 89 12.27 11.33 -1.31
CA GLU A 89 13.57 10.79 -0.86
C GLU A 89 13.49 10.42 0.65
N PRO A 90 12.95 9.24 1.02
CA PRO A 90 12.67 8.89 2.40
C PRO A 90 13.95 8.84 3.24
N VAL A 91 13.89 9.39 4.45
CA VAL A 91 14.93 9.16 5.46
C VAL A 91 14.36 8.35 6.61
N GLY A 92 14.88 7.11 6.75
CA GLY A 92 14.43 6.16 7.77
C GLY A 92 13.19 5.37 7.36
N GLN A 93 13.37 4.07 7.12
CA GLN A 93 12.30 3.15 6.75
C GLN A 93 12.19 1.98 7.72
N GLU A 94 11.00 1.73 8.26
CA GLU A 94 10.74 0.47 8.95
C GLU A 94 10.22 -0.58 7.96
N LEU A 95 11.04 -1.60 7.71
CA LEU A 95 10.61 -2.79 6.98
C LEU A 95 9.94 -3.78 7.94
N LEU A 96 8.68 -4.08 7.66
CA LEU A 96 7.88 -5.08 8.36
C LEU A 96 7.67 -6.30 7.45
N ALA A 97 7.79 -7.50 8.01
CA ALA A 97 7.48 -8.75 7.32
C ALA A 97 6.19 -9.32 7.92
N PHE A 98 5.06 -9.00 7.30
CA PHE A 98 3.73 -9.42 7.74
C PHE A 98 3.49 -10.88 7.35
N GLN A 99 3.37 -11.75 8.33
CA GLN A 99 2.93 -13.13 8.12
C GLN A 99 1.39 -13.15 8.11
N ILE A 100 0.83 -13.48 6.95
CA ILE A 100 -0.61 -13.46 6.71
C ILE A 100 -1.26 -14.71 7.31
N PRO A 101 -2.29 -14.60 8.16
CA PRO A 101 -2.87 -15.75 8.84
C PRO A 101 -3.73 -16.62 7.91
N GLY A 102 -3.79 -17.92 8.20
CA GLY A 102 -4.75 -18.82 7.56
C GLY A 102 -4.30 -19.33 6.19
N SER A 103 -5.23 -19.43 5.26
CA SER A 103 -5.06 -19.94 3.89
C SER A 103 -6.10 -19.31 2.97
N GLY A 104 -5.79 -19.18 1.68
CA GLY A 104 -6.66 -18.52 0.70
C GLY A 104 -6.61 -17.00 0.83
N GLU A 105 -7.49 -16.29 0.13
CA GLU A 105 -7.50 -14.83 0.14
C GLU A 105 -7.75 -14.27 1.55
N VAL A 106 -6.95 -13.27 1.93
CA VAL A 106 -7.04 -12.52 3.17
C VAL A 106 -7.01 -11.03 2.82
N GLY A 107 -8.03 -10.30 3.27
CA GLY A 107 -8.06 -8.84 3.18
C GLY A 107 -7.33 -8.22 4.36
N VAL A 108 -6.43 -7.29 4.09
CA VAL A 108 -5.74 -6.50 5.11
C VAL A 108 -6.00 -5.03 4.83
N SER A 109 -6.50 -4.29 5.82
CA SER A 109 -6.56 -2.83 5.78
C SER A 109 -5.75 -2.25 6.92
N PHE A 110 -5.24 -1.04 6.73
CA PHE A 110 -4.46 -0.34 7.74
C PHE A 110 -4.73 1.15 7.72
N SER A 111 -4.50 1.82 8.85
CA SER A 111 -4.55 3.28 8.96
C SER A 111 -3.50 3.76 9.96
N LEU A 112 -2.71 4.77 9.56
CA LEU A 112 -1.83 5.54 10.44
C LEU A 112 -2.49 6.82 10.94
N ALA A 113 -3.71 7.14 10.49
CA ALA A 113 -4.46 8.33 10.87
C ALA A 113 -5.07 8.21 12.29
N ASN A 114 -4.21 8.12 13.30
CA ASN A 114 -4.57 7.98 14.70
C ASN A 114 -3.62 8.76 15.63
N ASP A 115 -3.94 8.89 16.91
CA ASP A 115 -3.15 9.71 17.86
C ASP A 115 -1.71 9.22 18.09
N GLY A 116 -1.33 8.04 17.59
CA GLY A 116 0.01 7.48 17.71
C GLY A 116 0.98 7.85 16.60
N THR A 117 0.53 8.60 15.58
CA THR A 117 1.34 9.05 14.45
C THR A 117 1.06 10.53 14.18
N ASP A 118 2.08 11.37 14.14
CA ASP A 118 1.94 12.83 14.02
C ASP A 118 2.77 13.47 12.90
N PHE A 119 3.26 12.65 11.96
CA PHE A 119 4.00 13.10 10.79
C PHE A 119 3.33 12.61 9.50
N ASP A 120 3.74 13.20 8.38
CA ASP A 120 3.32 12.85 7.03
C ASP A 120 3.90 11.49 6.64
N THR A 121 3.05 10.49 6.39
CA THR A 121 3.53 9.11 6.23
C THR A 121 3.29 8.61 4.83
N THR A 122 4.19 7.75 4.36
CA THR A 122 3.97 6.90 3.19
C THR A 122 4.16 5.43 3.58
N VAL A 123 3.29 4.57 3.04
CA VAL A 123 3.34 3.12 3.21
C VAL A 123 3.45 2.45 1.84
N GLU A 124 4.49 1.64 1.68
CA GLU A 124 4.64 0.75 0.53
C GLU A 124 4.36 -0.69 0.93
N VAL A 125 3.57 -1.41 0.13
CA VAL A 125 3.34 -2.84 0.29
C VAL A 125 3.97 -3.59 -0.88
N ARG A 126 4.86 -4.54 -0.61
CA ARG A 126 5.53 -5.40 -1.60
C ARG A 126 5.11 -6.85 -1.45
N PRO A 127 4.19 -7.34 -2.28
CA PRO A 127 3.75 -8.74 -2.24
C PRO A 127 4.81 -9.70 -2.81
N ALA A 128 5.61 -9.28 -3.80
CA ALA A 128 6.56 -10.14 -4.50
C ALA A 128 7.86 -10.42 -3.71
N GLY A 129 8.25 -9.52 -2.80
CA GLY A 129 9.47 -9.66 -2.02
C GLY A 129 9.95 -8.34 -1.43
N CYS A 130 10.89 -8.39 -0.49
CA CYS A 130 11.31 -7.19 0.24
C CYS A 130 12.12 -6.19 -0.60
N ASP A 131 12.81 -6.65 -1.66
CA ASP A 131 13.57 -5.80 -2.59
C ASP A 131 12.94 -5.78 -4.00
N ASP A 132 11.73 -6.33 -4.16
CA ASP A 132 10.99 -6.35 -5.43
C ASP A 132 9.88 -5.29 -5.40
N VAL A 133 10.00 -4.31 -6.29
CA VAL A 133 9.07 -3.18 -6.43
C VAL A 133 8.10 -3.34 -7.60
N THR A 134 8.15 -4.47 -8.34
CA THR A 134 7.39 -4.66 -9.59
C THR A 134 5.88 -4.54 -9.37
N ASP A 135 5.39 -5.04 -8.24
CA ASP A 135 3.97 -5.02 -7.85
C ASP A 135 3.76 -4.24 -6.54
N ALA A 136 4.60 -3.24 -6.29
CA ALA A 136 4.49 -2.40 -5.11
C ALA A 136 3.18 -1.59 -5.13
N LEU A 137 2.53 -1.50 -3.97
CA LEU A 137 1.37 -0.64 -3.76
C LEU A 137 1.78 0.52 -2.85
N CYS A 138 1.45 1.74 -3.26
CA CYS A 138 1.80 2.97 -2.57
C CYS A 138 0.57 3.61 -1.94
N PHE A 139 0.69 3.99 -0.67
CA PHE A 139 -0.36 4.65 0.11
C PHE A 139 0.26 5.82 0.86
N ASP A 140 -0.23 7.02 0.67
CA ASP A 140 0.40 8.23 1.22
C ASP A 140 -0.57 8.99 2.13
N ASP A 141 -1.56 9.65 1.54
CA ASP A 141 -2.56 10.41 2.28
C ASP A 141 -3.92 9.71 2.33
N VAL A 142 -4.62 9.80 3.47
CA VAL A 142 -6.07 9.51 3.50
C VAL A 142 -6.83 10.56 2.70
N SER A 143 -6.41 11.83 2.79
CA SER A 143 -7.00 12.96 2.06
C SER A 143 -6.08 14.17 2.07
N LEU A 144 -6.41 15.20 1.29
CA LEU A 144 -5.70 16.50 1.27
C LEU A 144 -5.56 17.22 2.64
N PHE A 145 -6.22 16.76 3.69
CA PHE A 145 -6.14 17.33 5.04
C PHE A 145 -5.71 16.32 6.11
N GLU A 146 -5.49 15.07 5.70
CA GLU A 146 -5.08 13.97 6.56
C GLU A 146 -3.93 13.27 5.86
N VAL A 147 -2.72 13.76 6.17
CA VAL A 147 -1.45 13.42 5.50
C VAL A 147 -0.84 12.09 5.96
N ARG A 148 -1.66 11.23 6.56
CA ARG A 148 -1.23 9.94 7.08
C ARG A 148 -1.83 8.86 6.22
N SER A 149 -1.14 7.74 6.09
CA SER A 149 -1.50 6.72 5.13
C SER A 149 -2.64 5.86 5.65
N GLU A 150 -3.53 5.56 4.72
CA GLU A 150 -4.56 4.54 4.87
C GLU A 150 -4.60 3.73 3.58
N GLY A 151 -4.78 2.42 3.74
CA GLY A 151 -4.72 1.53 2.59
C GLY A 151 -5.32 0.17 2.87
N SER A 152 -5.44 -0.60 1.81
CA SER A 152 -5.82 -2.00 1.90
C SER A 152 -5.21 -2.80 0.76
N PHE A 153 -4.96 -4.08 1.01
CA PHE A 153 -4.47 -5.03 0.03
C PHE A 153 -5.04 -6.42 0.31
N ILE A 154 -4.96 -7.28 -0.70
CA ILE A 154 -5.29 -8.71 -0.58
C ILE A 154 -3.98 -9.49 -0.66
N ALA A 155 -3.87 -10.53 0.16
CA ALA A 155 -2.75 -11.45 0.15
C ALA A 155 -3.23 -12.88 0.35
N GLU A 156 -2.39 -13.85 0.00
CA GLU A 156 -2.65 -15.26 0.29
C GLU A 156 -2.26 -15.61 1.73
N GLY A 157 -3.16 -16.30 2.43
CA GLY A 157 -2.93 -16.79 3.78
C GLY A 157 -1.75 -17.76 3.82
N GLY A 158 -0.85 -17.55 4.78
CA GLY A 158 0.40 -18.30 4.94
C GLY A 158 1.61 -17.67 4.25
N GLU A 159 1.41 -16.65 3.41
CA GLU A 159 2.51 -15.91 2.79
C GLU A 159 3.08 -14.83 3.71
N THR A 160 4.21 -14.27 3.28
CA THR A 160 4.82 -13.09 3.89
C THR A 160 4.74 -11.93 2.92
N VAL A 161 4.10 -10.85 3.34
CA VAL A 161 4.05 -9.58 2.60
C VAL A 161 4.98 -8.59 3.30
N TYR A 162 5.72 -7.82 2.53
CA TYR A 162 6.60 -6.80 3.07
C TYR A 162 5.90 -5.45 3.06
N VAL A 163 6.00 -4.72 4.17
CA VAL A 163 5.41 -3.40 4.32
C VAL A 163 6.50 -2.45 4.78
N ILE A 164 6.70 -1.36 4.07
CA ILE A 164 7.61 -0.28 4.46
C ILE A 164 6.77 0.86 4.99
N VAL A 165 7.08 1.31 6.20
CA VAL A 165 6.54 2.55 6.77
C VAL A 165 7.65 3.58 6.76
N THR A 166 7.38 4.75 6.16
CA THR A 166 8.31 5.86 6.04
C THR A 166 7.55 7.20 6.13
N GLY A 167 8.28 8.31 6.16
CA GLY A 167 7.68 9.60 5.83
C GLY A 167 7.73 9.92 4.35
N TYR A 168 6.85 10.82 3.93
CA TYR A 168 6.79 11.36 2.58
C TYR A 168 8.07 12.11 2.19
N ASP A 169 8.65 12.86 3.13
CA ASP A 169 9.89 13.62 2.93
C ASP A 169 10.96 13.34 4.00
N ALA A 170 12.10 14.00 3.85
CA ALA A 170 13.27 13.82 4.70
C ALA A 170 13.15 14.43 6.12
N GLU A 171 12.06 15.13 6.42
CA GLU A 171 11.76 15.73 7.72
C GLU A 171 10.61 15.01 8.44
N ALA A 172 9.78 14.29 7.70
CA ALA A 172 8.66 13.51 8.19
C ALA A 172 9.11 12.16 8.81
N LEU A 173 9.53 12.18 10.06
CA LEU A 173 9.95 10.98 10.79
C LEU A 173 9.55 11.04 12.25
N GLY A 174 9.27 9.87 12.82
CA GLY A 174 8.86 9.79 14.20
C GLY A 174 8.34 8.41 14.61
N PRO A 175 7.87 8.32 15.87
CA PRO A 175 7.08 7.21 16.33
C PRO A 175 5.77 7.13 15.53
N TRP A 176 5.33 5.92 15.24
CA TRP A 176 4.08 5.67 14.54
C TRP A 176 3.29 4.55 15.20
N ALA A 177 1.98 4.59 15.02
CA ALA A 177 1.06 3.51 15.31
C ALA A 177 0.17 3.25 14.08
N MET A 178 0.10 1.99 13.67
CA MET A 178 -0.71 1.50 12.56
C MET A 178 -1.81 0.62 13.12
N ASP A 179 -3.05 1.05 12.94
CA ASP A 179 -4.22 0.22 13.21
C ASP A 179 -4.43 -0.69 11.99
N VAL A 180 -4.38 -2.00 12.19
CA VAL A 180 -4.52 -3.02 11.15
C VAL A 180 -5.78 -3.83 11.41
N ASN A 181 -6.56 -4.09 10.36
CA ASN A 181 -7.70 -4.99 10.40
C ASN A 181 -7.52 -6.11 9.38
N VAL A 182 -7.69 -7.35 9.82
CA VAL A 182 -7.49 -8.55 9.00
C VAL A 182 -8.78 -9.35 8.88
N VAL A 183 -9.22 -9.57 7.65
CA VAL A 183 -10.40 -10.36 7.30
C VAL A 183 -9.96 -11.62 6.57
N VAL A 184 -10.11 -12.78 7.22
CA VAL A 184 -9.75 -14.08 6.64
C VAL A 184 -10.92 -14.67 5.87
N ASN A 185 -10.66 -15.23 4.68
CA ASN A 185 -11.69 -15.76 3.78
C ASN A 185 -12.82 -14.76 3.54
N PRO A 186 -12.53 -13.54 3.05
CA PRO A 186 -13.56 -12.55 2.78
C PRO A 186 -14.56 -13.10 1.75
N THR A 187 -15.84 -12.82 1.93
CA THR A 187 -16.85 -13.14 0.91
C THR A 187 -16.77 -12.09 -0.19
N ALA A 188 -16.25 -12.44 -1.35
CA ALA A 188 -16.17 -11.50 -2.47
C ALA A 188 -17.55 -10.95 -2.84
N PRO A 189 -17.71 -9.63 -3.04
CA PRO A 189 -18.91 -9.05 -3.63
C PRO A 189 -19.20 -9.68 -4.99
N VAL A 190 -20.47 -10.02 -5.24
CA VAL A 190 -20.91 -10.59 -6.50
C VAL A 190 -21.38 -9.48 -7.43
N LEU A 191 -20.65 -9.24 -8.51
CA LEU A 191 -21.12 -8.35 -9.58
C LEU A 191 -22.26 -9.03 -10.35
N THR A 192 -23.41 -8.35 -10.42
CA THR A 192 -24.63 -8.86 -11.09
C THR A 192 -24.82 -8.27 -12.47
N SER A 193 -24.32 -7.05 -12.71
CA SER A 193 -24.29 -6.42 -14.02
C SER A 193 -23.24 -5.32 -14.06
N GLY A 194 -22.76 -5.01 -15.25
CA GLY A 194 -21.90 -3.86 -15.50
C GLY A 194 -22.13 -3.30 -16.90
N THR A 195 -21.97 -1.98 -17.05
CA THR A 195 -21.93 -1.31 -18.35
C THR A 195 -20.72 -0.40 -18.40
N ALA A 196 -20.00 -0.43 -19.52
CA ALA A 196 -19.00 0.56 -19.87
C ALA A 196 -19.49 1.30 -21.11
N LEU A 197 -19.56 2.63 -21.05
CA LEU A 197 -19.95 3.47 -22.18
C LEU A 197 -18.88 4.54 -22.38
N ARG A 198 -18.27 4.55 -23.57
CA ARG A 198 -17.50 5.71 -24.02
C ARG A 198 -18.49 6.85 -24.33
N VAL A 199 -18.46 7.90 -23.52
CA VAL A 199 -19.38 9.04 -23.63
C VAL A 199 -18.91 10.01 -24.71
N ASP A 200 -17.59 10.17 -24.85
CA ASP A 200 -16.89 10.96 -25.87
C ASP A 200 -15.44 10.46 -26.06
N GLU A 201 -14.56 11.27 -26.64
CA GLU A 201 -13.16 10.90 -26.95
C GLU A 201 -12.30 10.75 -25.70
N GLU A 202 -12.66 11.40 -24.58
CA GLU A 202 -11.86 11.49 -23.35
C GLU A 202 -12.53 10.76 -22.18
N ARG A 203 -13.85 10.52 -22.24
CA ARG A 203 -14.62 9.99 -21.11
C ARG A 203 -15.16 8.58 -21.32
N VAL A 204 -14.93 7.74 -20.30
CA VAL A 204 -15.60 6.44 -20.12
C VAL A 204 -16.45 6.47 -18.83
N ASP A 205 -17.73 6.13 -18.96
CA ASP A 205 -18.62 5.90 -17.83
C ASP A 205 -18.67 4.40 -17.52
N LEU A 206 -18.36 4.06 -16.26
CA LEU A 206 -18.50 2.72 -15.71
C LEU A 206 -19.68 2.70 -14.73
N SER A 207 -20.60 1.76 -14.92
CA SER A 207 -21.66 1.48 -13.95
C SER A 207 -21.60 0.00 -13.59
N LEU A 208 -21.36 -0.29 -12.32
CA LEU A 208 -21.32 -1.64 -11.77
C LEU A 208 -22.44 -1.80 -10.75
N VAL A 209 -23.14 -2.92 -10.80
CA VAL A 209 -24.16 -3.28 -9.80
C VAL A 209 -23.80 -4.64 -9.24
N GLY A 210 -23.60 -4.71 -7.94
CA GLY A 210 -23.26 -5.92 -7.23
C GLY A 210 -24.11 -6.12 -5.98
N THR A 211 -23.97 -7.31 -5.40
CA THR A 211 -24.44 -7.60 -4.05
C THR A 211 -23.26 -8.04 -3.21
N ASP A 212 -23.23 -7.56 -2.00
CA ASP A 212 -22.32 -8.04 -0.97
C ASP A 212 -23.20 -8.54 0.18
N ALA A 213 -23.05 -9.83 0.50
CA ALA A 213 -23.89 -10.50 1.48
C ALA A 213 -23.59 -10.01 2.90
N ASP A 214 -22.34 -9.60 3.15
CA ASP A 214 -21.83 -9.24 4.47
C ASP A 214 -21.82 -7.72 4.66
N GLY A 215 -21.85 -6.97 3.56
CA GLY A 215 -22.06 -5.52 3.53
C GLY A 215 -20.82 -4.71 3.91
N ASP A 216 -19.64 -5.29 3.70
CA ASP A 216 -18.32 -4.76 4.00
C ASP A 216 -17.50 -4.35 2.75
N ALA A 217 -18.11 -4.34 1.56
CA ALA A 217 -17.50 -3.82 0.35
C ALA A 217 -17.06 -2.35 0.50
N SER A 218 -15.75 -2.12 0.56
CA SER A 218 -15.12 -0.82 0.80
C SER A 218 -14.32 -0.28 -0.39
N TYR A 219 -13.93 -1.14 -1.34
CA TYR A 219 -13.02 -0.79 -2.43
C TYR A 219 -13.40 -1.48 -3.75
N PHE A 220 -13.01 -0.88 -4.88
CA PHE A 220 -12.98 -1.55 -6.17
C PHE A 220 -11.76 -1.07 -6.97
N ALA A 221 -11.18 -1.98 -7.75
CA ALA A 221 -10.18 -1.66 -8.76
C ALA A 221 -10.77 -1.92 -10.15
N ALA A 222 -10.37 -1.09 -11.11
CA ALA A 222 -10.68 -1.29 -12.52
C ALA A 222 -9.41 -1.09 -13.35
N ALA A 223 -9.14 -2.01 -14.27
CA ALA A 223 -8.05 -1.89 -15.24
C ALA A 223 -8.64 -1.97 -16.65
N PHE A 224 -8.15 -1.13 -17.55
CA PHE A 224 -8.42 -1.22 -18.97
C PHE A 224 -7.32 -2.04 -19.61
N LEU A 225 -7.68 -3.02 -20.44
CA LEU A 225 -6.72 -3.93 -21.06
C LEU A 225 -6.71 -3.78 -22.59
N ASP A 226 -5.55 -3.97 -23.20
CA ASP A 226 -5.41 -4.08 -24.65
C ASP A 226 -5.91 -5.44 -25.19
N GLU A 227 -5.84 -5.64 -26.50
CA GLU A 227 -6.26 -6.91 -27.14
C GLU A 227 -5.42 -8.12 -26.71
N SER A 228 -4.22 -7.89 -26.14
CA SER A 228 -3.33 -8.91 -25.62
C SER A 228 -3.53 -9.16 -24.12
N GLY A 229 -4.41 -8.39 -23.46
CA GLY A 229 -4.67 -8.47 -22.03
C GLY A 229 -3.70 -7.66 -21.16
N ASN A 230 -2.88 -6.78 -21.75
CA ASN A 230 -1.99 -5.92 -20.98
C ASN A 230 -2.73 -4.67 -20.49
N PRO A 231 -2.47 -4.19 -19.26
CA PRO A 231 -3.01 -2.92 -18.79
C PRO A 231 -2.66 -1.74 -19.70
N ILE A 232 -3.66 -0.91 -19.98
CA ILE A 232 -3.55 0.39 -20.62
C ILE A 232 -3.65 1.42 -19.50
N GLY A 233 -2.61 2.24 -19.34
CA GLY A 233 -2.65 3.37 -18.41
C GLY A 233 -3.79 4.31 -18.76
N LEU A 234 -4.46 4.83 -17.73
CA LEU A 234 -5.30 6.00 -17.89
C LEU A 234 -4.38 7.22 -17.82
N ASP A 235 -4.34 8.00 -18.89
CA ASP A 235 -3.75 9.33 -18.83
C ASP A 235 -4.72 10.20 -18.02
N LEU A 236 -4.29 10.61 -16.83
CA LEU A 236 -5.11 11.42 -15.91
C LEU A 236 -4.66 12.89 -15.90
N ASP A 237 -3.71 13.28 -16.75
CA ASP A 237 -2.98 14.55 -16.66
C ASP A 237 -3.56 15.69 -17.53
N GLU A 238 -4.84 15.64 -17.92
CA GLU A 238 -5.51 16.72 -18.68
C GLU A 238 -6.27 17.76 -17.82
#